data_AF-T1BQ26-F1
#
_entry.id   AF-T1BQ26-F1
#
_cell.length_a   1.000
_cell.length_b   1.000
_cell.length_c   1.000
_cell.angle_alpha   90.00
_cell.angle_beta   90.00
_cell.angle_gamma   90.00
#
_symmetry.space_group_name_H-M   'P 1'
#
loop_
_entity.id
_entity.type
_entity.pdbx_description
1 polymer ?
#
loop_
_entity_poly.entity_id
_entity_poly.type
_entity_poly.pdbx_seq_one_letter_code
_entity_poly.pdbx_strand_id
1 'polypeptide(L)'
;MMNPTVLAGIGIGAVLGAWLRYGFALMLNPLFPTLPLGTVAANLLGGFLMGIVISNFPPYMGLPVELRLAFATGFLGGLTTFSTFD
;
A
#
# COMPACT_ATOMS: atom_id res chain seq x y z
N MET A 1 3.03 15.10 -20.39
CA MET A 1 2.30 16.00 -19.47
C MET A 1 1.77 15.17 -18.30
N MET A 2 1.77 15.70 -17.08
CA MET A 2 1.19 15.00 -15.91
C MET A 2 -0.34 14.87 -16.09
N ASN A 3 -0.87 13.65 -16.07
CA ASN A 3 -2.30 13.40 -16.17
C ASN A 3 -2.96 13.61 -14.78
N PRO A 4 -3.89 14.58 -14.61
CA PRO A 4 -4.52 14.86 -13.32
C PRO A 4 -5.27 13.66 -12.72
N THR A 5 -5.87 12.80 -13.55
CA THR A 5 -6.59 11.62 -13.07
C THR A 5 -5.63 10.60 -12.45
N VAL A 6 -4.44 10.44 -13.02
CA VAL A 6 -3.38 9.60 -12.47
C VAL A 6 -2.91 10.12 -11.12
N LEU A 7 -2.67 11.43 -11.01
CA LEU A 7 -2.25 12.05 -9.75
C LEU A 7 -3.30 11.89 -8.65
N ALA A 8 -4.57 12.14 -8.97
CA ALA A 8 -5.68 11.93 -8.05
C ALA A 8 -5.78 10.46 -7.62
N GLY A 9 -5.66 9.52 -8.56
CA GLY A 9 -5.68 8.09 -8.27
C GLY A 9 -4.58 7.66 -7.31
N ILE A 10 -3.33 8.05 -7.58
CA ILE A 10 -2.19 7.78 -6.69
C ILE A 10 -2.41 8.40 -5.31
N GLY A 11 -2.83 9.67 -5.26
CA GLY A 11 -3.04 10.39 -4.00
C GLY A 11 -4.13 9.76 -3.13
N ILE A 12 -5.28 9.44 -3.71
CA ILE A 12 -6.38 8.77 -2.99
C ILE A 12 -5.94 7.39 -2.49
N GLY A 13 -5.28 6.60 -3.35
CA GLY A 13 -4.73 5.32 -2.96
C GLY A 13 -3.76 5.45 -1.78
N ALA A 14 -2.80 6.37 -1.86
CA ALA A 14 -1.79 6.59 -0.83
C ALA A 14 -2.40 6.97 0.52
N VAL A 15 -3.40 7.86 0.54
CA VAL A 15 -4.11 8.24 1.78
C VAL A 15 -4.79 7.03 2.40
N LEU A 16 -5.50 6.23 1.61
CA LEU A 16 -6.19 5.02 2.10
C LEU A 16 -5.20 3.99 2.64
N GLY A 17 -4.08 3.77 1.94
CA GLY A 17 -3.02 2.86 2.38
C GLY A 17 -2.37 3.32 3.69
N ALA A 18 -2.06 4.62 3.80
CA ALA A 18 -1.48 5.21 5.00
C ALA A 18 -2.43 5.14 6.20
N TRP A 19 -3.72 5.37 6.01
CA TRP A 19 -4.73 5.23 7.08
C TRP A 19 -4.87 3.79 7.56
N LEU A 20 -4.88 2.81 6.64
CA LEU A 20 -4.92 1.40 7.04
C LEU A 20 -3.66 1.00 7.81
N ARG A 21 -2.48 1.41 7.34
CA ARG A 21 -1.21 1.21 8.06
C ARG A 21 -1.25 1.84 9.45
N TYR A 22 -1.77 3.06 9.56
CA TYR A 22 -1.93 3.73 10.86
C TYR A 22 -2.89 2.97 11.78
N GLY A 23 -4.01 2.45 11.25
CA GLY A 23 -4.91 1.58 11.99
C GLY A 23 -4.20 0.34 12.54
N PHE A 24 -3.41 -0.36 11.71
CA PHE A 24 -2.59 -1.48 12.18
C PHE A 24 -1.58 -1.07 13.25
N ALA A 25 -0.93 0.08 13.10
CA ALA A 25 -0.01 0.60 14.10
C ALA A 25 -0.69 0.81 15.46
N LEU A 26 -1.86 1.44 15.48
CA LEU A 26 -2.62 1.67 16.71
C LEU A 26 -3.09 0.38 17.38
N MET A 27 -3.53 -0.60 16.58
CA MET A 27 -4.12 -1.85 17.10
C MET A 27 -3.07 -2.87 17.53
N LEU A 28 -1.94 -2.96 16.82
CA LEU A 28 -1.03 -4.10 16.92
C LEU A 28 0.35 -3.74 17.48
N ASN A 29 0.88 -2.53 17.24
CA ASN A 29 2.21 -2.17 17.75
C ASN A 29 2.32 -2.22 19.29
N PRO A 30 1.30 -1.83 20.07
CA PRO A 30 1.38 -1.90 21.53
C PRO A 30 1.40 -3.32 22.09
N LEU A 31 0.97 -4.33 21.32
CA LEU A 31 0.83 -5.70 21.80
C LEU A 31 2.19 -6.38 22.06
N PHE A 32 3.24 -5.95 21.37
CA PHE A 32 4.56 -6.55 21.50
C PHE A 32 5.66 -5.49 21.34
N PRO A 33 6.11 -4.87 22.45
CA PRO A 33 6.98 -3.68 22.41
C PRO A 33 8.30 -3.84 21.65
N THR A 34 8.81 -5.06 21.54
CA THR A 34 10.10 -5.35 20.89
C THR A 34 10.00 -5.51 19.37
N LEU A 35 8.79 -5.67 18.80
CA LEU A 35 8.58 -5.75 17.36
C LEU A 35 7.23 -5.12 17.00
N PRO A 36 7.19 -4.03 16.22
CA PRO A 36 5.94 -3.35 15.87
C PRO A 36 5.08 -4.22 14.94
N LEU A 37 4.20 -5.03 15.51
CA LEU A 37 3.39 -6.00 14.78
C LEU A 37 2.48 -5.36 13.74
N GLY A 38 2.06 -4.11 13.94
CA GLY A 38 1.29 -3.35 12.96
C GLY A 38 2.10 -3.01 11.71
N THR A 39 3.36 -2.61 11.88
CA THR A 39 4.29 -2.38 10.75
C THR A 39 4.55 -3.68 10.00
N VAL A 40 4.79 -4.79 10.72
CA VAL A 40 4.99 -6.12 10.11
C VAL A 40 3.74 -6.56 9.34
N ALA A 41 2.56 -6.44 9.94
CA ALA A 41 1.29 -6.79 9.29
C ALA A 41 1.04 -5.96 8.03
N ALA A 42 1.29 -4.64 8.07
CA ALA A 42 1.15 -3.75 6.93
C ALA A 42 2.07 -4.17 5.77
N ASN A 43 3.34 -4.45 6.06
CA ASN A 43 4.33 -4.86 5.07
C ASN A 43 4.05 -6.25 4.49
N LEU A 44 3.69 -7.23 5.32
CA LEU A 44 3.35 -8.58 4.85
C LEU A 44 2.10 -8.58 3.99
N LEU A 45 1.04 -7.87 4.42
CA LEU A 45 -0.17 -7.73 3.63
C LEU A 45 0.10 -7.02 2.31
N GLY A 46 0.81 -5.88 2.35
CA GLY A 46 1.13 -5.12 1.15
C GLY A 46 2.00 -5.89 0.17
N GLY A 47 3.02 -6.60 0.65
CA GLY A 47 3.88 -7.46 -0.16
C GLY A 47 3.13 -8.64 -0.78
N PHE A 48 2.25 -9.30 -0.01
CA PHE A 48 1.41 -10.38 -0.50
C PHE A 48 0.44 -9.89 -1.60
N LEU A 49 -0.25 -8.77 -1.36
CA LEU A 49 -1.16 -8.16 -2.34
C LEU A 49 -0.40 -7.72 -3.61
N MET A 50 0.81 -7.16 -3.46
CA MET A 50 1.66 -6.83 -4.61
C MET A 50 2.05 -8.09 -5.40
N GLY A 51 2.39 -9.19 -4.71
CA GLY A 51 2.65 -10.49 -5.33
C GLY A 51 1.46 -11.02 -6.12
N ILE A 52 0.23 -10.92 -5.58
CA ILE A 52 -1.01 -11.27 -6.30
C ILE A 52 -1.16 -10.41 -7.55
N VAL A 53 -0.94 -9.10 -7.44
CA VAL A 53 -1.06 -8.17 -8.57
C VAL A 53 -0.07 -8.55 -9.67
N ILE A 54 1.21 -8.73 -9.34
CA ILE A 54 2.25 -9.03 -10.33
C ILE A 54 2.01 -10.39 -11.00
N SER A 55 1.58 -11.40 -10.23
CA SER A 55 1.40 -12.77 -10.73
C SER A 55 0.12 -12.98 -11.54
N ASN A 56 -1.00 -12.39 -11.11
CA ASN A 56 -2.31 -12.59 -11.76
C ASN A 56 -2.61 -11.52 -12.81
N PHE A 57 -1.88 -10.39 -12.80
CA PHE A 57 -2.06 -9.29 -13.74
C PHE A 57 -0.76 -8.94 -14.47
N PRO A 58 -0.17 -9.84 -15.27
CA PRO A 58 0.85 -9.43 -16.21
C PRO A 58 0.23 -8.51 -17.28
N PRO A 59 0.88 -7.39 -17.63
CA PRO A 59 0.72 -6.12 -16.92
C PRO A 59 -0.75 -5.61 -16.98
N TYR A 60 -1.56 -5.85 -15.94
CA TYR A 60 -2.88 -5.22 -15.73
C TYR A 60 -3.84 -5.25 -16.95
N MET A 61 -4.17 -6.46 -17.44
CA MET A 61 -5.21 -6.74 -18.45
C MET A 61 -6.35 -5.71 -18.45
N GLY A 62 -6.37 -4.81 -19.44
CA GLY A 62 -7.45 -3.85 -19.71
C GLY A 62 -7.69 -2.74 -18.68
N LEU A 63 -6.99 -2.71 -17.54
CA LEU A 63 -7.23 -1.70 -16.51
C LEU A 63 -6.63 -0.34 -16.92
N PRO A 64 -7.41 0.76 -16.77
CA PRO A 64 -6.90 2.11 -16.92
C PRO A 64 -5.65 2.32 -16.08
N VAL A 65 -4.66 3.03 -16.62
CA VAL A 65 -3.36 3.25 -15.97
C VAL A 65 -3.54 3.91 -14.59
N GLU A 66 -4.55 4.75 -14.45
CA GLU A 66 -4.97 5.42 -13.23
C GLU A 66 -5.25 4.42 -12.10
N LEU A 67 -5.99 3.34 -12.39
CA LEU A 67 -6.35 2.34 -11.38
C LEU A 67 -5.16 1.49 -10.96
N ARG A 68 -4.27 1.18 -11.91
CA ARG A 68 -3.03 0.44 -11.60
C ARG A 68 -2.16 1.24 -10.65
N LEU A 69 -1.96 2.52 -10.97
CA LEU A 69 -1.13 3.42 -10.19
C LEU A 69 -1.80 3.79 -8.87
N ALA A 70 -3.13 3.95 -8.83
CA ALA A 70 -3.88 4.13 -7.59
C ALA A 70 -3.68 2.96 -6.63
N PHE A 71 -3.70 1.71 -7.14
CA PHE A 71 -3.54 0.53 -6.30
C PHE A 71 -2.08 0.25 -5.94
N ALA A 72 -1.19 0.12 -6.92
CA ALA A 72 0.19 -0.31 -6.67
C ALA A 72 1.06 0.82 -6.12
N THR A 73 1.07 1.99 -6.78
CA THR A 73 1.89 3.14 -6.35
C THR A 73 1.24 3.87 -5.19
N GLY A 74 -0.09 4.07 -5.24
CA GLY A 74 -0.84 4.73 -4.18
C GLY A 74 -1.03 3.82 -2.97
N PHE A 75 -2.04 2.94 -3.03
CA PHE A 75 -2.49 2.16 -1.87
C PHE A 75 -1.41 1.26 -1.28
N LEU A 76 -0.81 0.37 -2.06
CA LEU A 76 0.24 -0.52 -1.58
C LEU A 76 1.51 0.25 -1.18
N GLY A 77 1.85 1.33 -1.90
CA GLY A 77 2.94 2.23 -1.54
C GLY A 77 2.73 2.97 -0.21
N GLY A 78 1.50 3.39 0.10
CA GLY A 78 1.14 4.03 1.38
C GLY A 78 0.94 3.04 2.53
N LEU A 79 0.50 1.82 2.22
CA LEU A 79 0.31 0.72 3.18
C LEU A 79 1.64 0.14 3.65
N THR A 80 2.65 0.04 2.77
CA THR A 80 3.98 -0.47 3.11
C THR A 80 4.91 0.65 3.56
N THR A 81 5.96 0.33 4.31
CA THR A 81 6.96 1.30 4.75
C THR A 81 8.31 0.65 5.06
N PHE A 82 9.39 1.30 4.58
CA PHE A 82 10.76 1.04 5.04
C PHE A 82 11.15 1.98 6.19
N SER A 83 10.77 3.25 6.14
CA SER A 83 11.19 4.28 7.12
C SER A 83 10.67 4.10 8.54
N THR A 84 9.63 3.28 8.74
CA THR A 84 9.15 2.91 10.10
C THR A 84 9.74 1.57 10.57
N PHE A 85 10.46 0.88 9.69
CA PHE A 85 11.10 -0.40 9.98
C PHE A 85 12.54 -0.22 10.47
N ASP A 86 13.19 0.89 10.09
CA ASP A 86 14.44 1.40 10.69
C ASP A 86 14.17 2.11 12.02
#